data_AF-A0A974SA11-F1
#
_entry.id   AF-A0A974SA11-F1
#
_cell.length_a   1.000
_cell.length_b   1.000
_cell.length_c   1.000
_cell.angle_alpha   90.00
_cell.angle_beta   90.00
_cell.angle_gamma   90.00
#
_symmetry.space_group_name_H-M   'P 1'
#
loop_
_entity.id
_entity.type
_entity.pdbx_description
1 polymer ?
#
loop_
_entity_poly.entity_id
_entity_poly.type
_entity_poly.pdbx_seq_one_letter_code
_entity_poly.pdbx_strand_id
1 'polypeptide(L)'
;MLNHPILELNDLTEDGKLYFNRRLGLVESLLPCDLESSHACDLQELPNGDLLCVWFAGSDEGNSDVSIVMSRLNAGSDAWTPAVRISDDNGFSEQNPSLFLHPNGELWVVYTAQRARTGDESPEFNLQYTSKIYRKVSRDNGETWGRRR
;
A
#
# COMPACT_ATOMS: atom_id res chain seq x y z
N MET A 1 36.14 -12.49 -23.36
CA MET A 1 35.65 -12.96 -22.05
C MET A 1 34.84 -11.82 -21.45
N LEU A 2 33.51 -11.96 -21.40
CA LEU A 2 32.66 -10.96 -20.76
C LEU A 2 32.75 -11.18 -19.25
N ASN A 3 33.47 -10.28 -18.58
CA ASN A 3 33.66 -10.26 -17.14
C ASN A 3 32.38 -9.69 -16.51
N HIS A 4 31.33 -10.50 -16.44
CA HIS A 4 30.12 -10.10 -15.73
C HIS A 4 30.40 -10.24 -14.23
N PRO A 5 30.34 -9.15 -13.44
CA PRO A 5 30.42 -9.27 -11.99
C PRO A 5 29.28 -10.18 -11.53
N ILE A 6 29.63 -11.23 -10.79
CA ILE A 6 28.65 -12.10 -10.14
C ILE A 6 28.03 -11.26 -9.02
N LEU A 7 26.74 -10.98 -9.14
CA LEU A 7 25.95 -10.34 -8.09
C LEU A 7 25.36 -11.45 -7.21
N GLU A 8 25.80 -11.52 -5.96
CA GLU A 8 25.25 -12.42 -4.96
C GLU A 8 24.14 -11.69 -4.19
N LEU A 9 22.90 -12.14 -4.35
CA LEU A 9 21.74 -11.67 -3.59
C LEU A 9 21.43 -12.72 -2.53
N ASN A 10 21.93 -12.51 -1.32
CA ASN A 10 21.70 -13.41 -0.19
C ASN A 10 20.26 -13.31 0.33
N ASP A 11 19.69 -12.10 0.29
CA ASP A 11 18.33 -11.78 0.72
C ASP A 11 17.68 -10.76 -0.23
N LEU A 12 16.35 -10.70 -0.21
CA LEU A 12 15.58 -9.65 -0.86
C LEU A 12 15.89 -8.29 -0.20
N THR A 13 16.11 -7.27 -1.01
CA THR A 13 16.26 -5.89 -0.54
C THR A 13 14.94 -5.13 -0.66
N GLU A 14 14.67 -4.22 0.27
CA GLU A 14 13.52 -3.31 0.26
C GLU A 14 13.64 -2.18 -0.79
N ASP A 15 14.24 -2.47 -1.95
CA ASP A 15 14.45 -1.49 -3.02
C ASP A 15 13.34 -1.49 -4.08
N GLY A 16 12.29 -2.30 -3.87
CA GLY A 16 11.14 -2.41 -4.75
C GLY A 16 11.45 -3.08 -6.10
N LYS A 17 12.65 -3.61 -6.32
CA LYS A 17 12.97 -4.28 -7.59
C LYS A 17 12.34 -5.66 -7.70
N LEU A 18 12.10 -6.07 -8.93
CA LEU A 18 11.62 -7.40 -9.28
C LEU A 18 12.79 -8.37 -9.37
N TYR A 19 12.73 -9.45 -8.59
CA TYR A 19 13.71 -10.52 -8.59
C TYR A 19 13.07 -11.81 -9.07
N PHE A 20 13.72 -12.48 -10.02
CA PHE A 20 13.26 -13.80 -10.44
C PHE A 20 13.88 -14.90 -9.56
N ASN A 21 13.06 -15.47 -8.68
CA ASN A 21 13.44 -16.59 -7.85
C ASN A 21 13.43 -17.89 -8.67
N ARG A 22 14.59 -18.27 -9.20
CA ARG A 22 14.72 -19.48 -10.04
C ARG A 22 14.34 -20.77 -9.34
N ARG A 23 14.50 -20.83 -8.01
CA ARG A 23 14.17 -22.03 -7.22
C ARG A 23 12.66 -22.23 -7.13
N LEU A 24 11.91 -21.15 -6.99
CA LEU A 24 10.46 -21.18 -6.85
C LEU A 24 9.72 -20.94 -8.17
N GLY A 25 10.40 -20.46 -9.21
CA GLY A 25 9.81 -20.16 -10.51
C GLY A 25 8.88 -18.95 -10.49
N LEU A 26 9.09 -18.00 -9.58
CA LEU A 26 8.26 -16.82 -9.38
C LEU A 26 9.07 -15.52 -9.45
N VAL A 27 8.37 -14.42 -9.70
CA VAL A 27 8.90 -13.07 -9.51
C VAL A 27 8.47 -12.58 -8.13
N GLU A 28 9.40 -12.07 -7.34
CA GLU A 28 9.18 -11.52 -6.01
C GLU A 28 9.83 -10.15 -5.89
N SER A 29 9.31 -9.33 -4.97
CA SER A 29 9.81 -8.01 -4.68
C SER A 29 9.51 -7.67 -3.23
N LEU A 30 10.36 -6.86 -2.62
CA LEU A 30 10.13 -6.32 -1.29
C LEU A 30 9.98 -4.79 -1.44
N LEU A 31 8.78 -4.30 -1.13
CA LEU A 31 8.44 -2.89 -1.33
C LEU A 31 9.06 -2.04 -0.22
N PRO A 32 9.64 -0.87 -0.53
CA PRO A 32 10.12 0.07 0.47
C PRO A 32 8.95 0.60 1.30
N CYS A 33 9.07 0.56 2.63
CA CYS A 33 8.15 1.22 3.54
C CYS A 33 8.91 1.76 4.75
N ASP A 34 9.05 3.08 4.83
CA ASP A 34 9.78 3.76 5.91
C ASP A 34 8.96 3.87 7.23
N LEU A 35 7.83 3.17 7.32
CA LEU A 35 6.90 3.23 8.45
C LEU A 35 7.02 1.95 9.30
N GLU A 36 6.93 2.11 10.62
CA GLU A 36 7.21 1.03 11.58
C GLU A 36 6.27 -0.18 11.44
N SER A 37 5.01 0.08 11.07
CA SER A 37 3.97 -0.94 10.93
C SER A 37 3.37 -0.87 9.52
N SER A 38 3.11 -2.04 8.91
CA SER A 38 2.50 -2.19 7.58
C SER A 38 1.65 -3.44 7.50
N HIS A 39 0.36 -3.30 7.18
CA HIS A 39 -0.62 -4.39 7.29
C HIS A 39 -1.71 -4.33 6.22
N ALA A 40 -2.37 -5.48 6.03
CA ALA A 40 -3.56 -5.68 5.20
C ALA A 40 -3.40 -5.10 3.78
N CYS A 41 -2.42 -5.62 3.04
CA CYS A 41 -2.21 -5.21 1.67
C CYS A 41 -3.30 -5.73 0.73
N ASP A 42 -3.55 -4.99 -0.34
CA ASP A 42 -4.37 -5.39 -1.47
C ASP A 42 -3.69 -5.03 -2.79
N LEU A 43 -3.88 -5.85 -3.82
CA LEU A 43 -3.19 -5.74 -5.10
C LEU A 43 -4.20 -5.73 -6.25
N GLN A 44 -4.10 -4.76 -7.15
CA GLN A 44 -4.99 -4.60 -8.30
C GLN A 44 -4.20 -4.41 -9.59
N GLU A 45 -4.45 -5.27 -10.57
CA GLU A 45 -4.03 -5.05 -11.96
C GLU A 45 -4.98 -4.06 -12.65
N LEU A 46 -4.42 -3.10 -13.37
CA LEU A 46 -5.14 -2.05 -14.07
C LEU A 46 -5.24 -2.32 -15.57
N PRO A 47 -6.21 -1.73 -16.30
CA PRO A 47 -6.38 -1.97 -17.74
C PRO A 47 -5.17 -1.59 -18.61
N ASN A 48 -4.29 -0.71 -18.13
CA ASN A 48 -3.04 -0.34 -18.81
C ASN A 48 -1.88 -1.30 -18.53
N GLY A 49 -2.09 -2.36 -17.73
CA GLY A 49 -1.09 -3.36 -17.35
C GLY A 49 -0.27 -2.99 -16.12
N ASP A 50 -0.53 -1.84 -15.49
CA ASP A 50 0.11 -1.49 -14.22
C ASP A 50 -0.45 -2.35 -13.08
N LEU A 51 0.36 -2.57 -12.05
CA LEU A 51 -0.12 -3.09 -10.76
C LEU A 51 -0.11 -1.96 -9.73
N LEU A 52 -1.16 -1.90 -8.92
CA LEU A 52 -1.22 -1.10 -7.71
C LEU A 52 -1.25 -1.99 -6.48
N CYS A 53 -0.41 -1.67 -5.51
CA CYS A 53 -0.43 -2.26 -4.18
C CYS A 53 -0.80 -1.16 -3.18
N VAL A 54 -1.80 -1.41 -2.33
CA VAL A 54 -2.16 -0.53 -1.21
C VAL A 54 -2.07 -1.29 0.09
N TRP A 55 -1.73 -0.61 1.17
CA TRP A 55 -1.75 -1.14 2.54
C TRP A 55 -1.94 0.03 3.50
N PHE A 56 -2.21 -0.26 4.78
CA PHE A 56 -2.14 0.78 5.80
C PHE A 56 -0.81 0.71 6.53
N ALA A 57 -0.27 1.87 6.86
CA ALA A 57 1.01 1.99 7.53
C ALA A 57 1.07 3.23 8.43
N GLY A 58 1.88 3.15 9.49
CA GLY A 58 2.06 4.18 10.51
C GLY A 58 2.93 3.66 11.65
N SER A 59 2.93 4.36 12.79
CA SER A 59 3.67 3.94 13.98
C SER A 59 3.11 2.66 14.64
N ASP A 60 1.80 2.58 14.84
CA ASP A 60 1.14 1.38 15.38
C ASP A 60 -0.35 1.37 15.04
N GLU A 61 -0.95 0.20 14.96
CA GLU A 61 -2.36 0.03 14.63
C GLU A 61 -3.26 0.84 15.59
N GLY A 62 -4.10 1.73 15.05
CA GLY A 62 -4.98 2.60 15.84
C GLY A 62 -4.44 4.00 16.11
N ASN A 63 -3.17 4.29 15.78
CA ASN A 63 -2.63 5.65 15.91
C ASN A 63 -3.12 6.61 14.83
N SER A 64 -3.01 7.90 15.14
CA SER A 64 -3.45 9.01 14.29
C SER A 64 -2.61 9.19 13.02
N ASP A 65 -1.39 8.66 12.98
CA ASP A 65 -0.51 8.72 11.83
C ASP A 65 -0.71 7.53 10.87
N VAL A 66 -1.58 6.58 11.21
CA VAL A 66 -1.91 5.44 10.34
C VAL A 66 -2.74 5.91 9.15
N SER A 67 -2.17 5.71 7.97
CA SER A 67 -2.73 6.13 6.69
C SER A 67 -2.71 4.98 5.68
N ILE A 68 -3.55 5.08 4.64
CA ILE A 68 -3.44 4.25 3.45
C ILE A 68 -2.30 4.79 2.59
N VAL A 69 -1.38 3.90 2.26
CA VAL A 69 -0.27 4.15 1.33
C VAL A 69 -0.42 3.27 0.10
N MET A 70 0.24 3.66 -0.99
CA MET A 70 0.15 3.01 -2.28
C MET A 70 1.51 2.98 -2.97
N SER A 71 1.82 1.88 -3.64
CA SER A 71 2.94 1.79 -4.59
C SER A 71 2.44 1.25 -5.93
N ARG A 72 3.09 1.65 -7.02
CA ARG A 72 2.77 1.24 -8.38
C ARG A 72 3.94 0.48 -9.00
N LEU A 73 3.63 -0.62 -9.70
CA LEU A 73 4.52 -1.20 -10.70
C LEU A 73 3.99 -0.81 -12.08
N ASN A 74 4.68 0.11 -12.76
CA ASN A 74 4.33 0.48 -14.13
C ASN A 74 4.53 -0.72 -15.07
N ALA A 75 3.64 -0.90 -16.03
CA ALA A 75 3.77 -1.95 -17.05
C ALA A 75 5.14 -1.91 -17.74
N GLY A 76 5.88 -3.02 -17.68
CA GLY A 76 7.23 -3.12 -18.24
C GLY A 76 8.36 -2.55 -17.38
N SER A 77 8.06 -2.01 -16.20
CA SER A 77 9.07 -1.64 -15.18
C SER A 77 9.64 -2.88 -14.50
N ASP A 78 10.86 -2.77 -14.00
CA ASP A 78 11.52 -3.77 -13.16
C ASP A 78 11.52 -3.37 -11.67
N ALA A 79 10.85 -2.27 -11.31
CA ALA A 79 10.74 -1.81 -9.94
C ALA A 79 9.40 -1.12 -9.63
N TRP A 80 8.94 -1.32 -8.40
CA TRP A 80 7.86 -0.59 -7.76
C TRP A 80 8.28 0.85 -7.46
N THR A 81 7.35 1.80 -7.53
CA THR A 81 7.58 3.17 -7.09
C THR A 81 7.73 3.23 -5.57
N PRO A 82 8.38 4.26 -5.00
CA PRO A 82 8.26 4.56 -3.58
C PRO A 82 6.79 4.66 -3.17
N ALA A 83 6.49 4.20 -1.95
CA ALA A 83 5.15 4.28 -1.40
C ALA A 83 4.73 5.75 -1.22
N VAL A 84 3.52 6.09 -1.65
CA VAL A 84 2.92 7.41 -1.47
C VAL A 84 1.68 7.31 -0.59
N ARG A 85 1.52 8.26 0.32
CA ARG A 85 0.34 8.37 1.16
C ARG A 85 -0.86 8.83 0.32
N ILE A 86 -1.95 8.07 0.35
CA ILE A 86 -3.18 8.37 -0.41
C ILE A 86 -4.37 8.69 0.50
N SER A 87 -4.24 8.60 1.81
CA SER A 87 -5.22 9.08 2.80
C SER A 87 -4.48 9.79 3.94
N ASP A 88 -5.13 10.74 4.62
CA ASP A 88 -4.46 11.56 5.65
C ASP A 88 -5.54 12.26 6.49
N ASP A 89 -6.00 11.61 7.55
CA ASP A 89 -6.91 12.22 8.53
C ASP A 89 -6.49 11.84 9.96
N ASN A 90 -5.78 12.74 10.63
CA ASN A 90 -5.28 12.53 11.99
C ASN A 90 -6.38 12.29 13.04
N GLY A 91 -7.65 12.57 12.74
CA GLY A 91 -8.76 12.22 13.62
C GLY A 91 -9.09 10.72 13.62
N PHE A 92 -8.56 9.98 12.65
CA PHE A 92 -8.85 8.57 12.44
C PHE A 92 -7.58 7.77 12.16
N SER A 93 -7.59 6.50 12.53
CA SER A 93 -6.62 5.51 12.06
C SER A 93 -7.23 4.82 10.84
N GLU A 94 -6.69 5.07 9.64
CA GLU A 94 -7.25 4.61 8.36
C GLU A 94 -6.63 3.25 7.95
N GLN A 95 -7.44 2.21 7.79
CA GLN A 95 -7.03 0.80 7.82
C GLN A 95 -7.76 -0.07 6.80
N ASN A 96 -7.20 -1.26 6.53
CA ASN A 96 -7.78 -2.32 5.71
C ASN A 96 -8.28 -1.83 4.34
N PRO A 97 -7.38 -1.28 3.50
CA PRO A 97 -7.77 -0.81 2.18
C PRO A 97 -8.13 -1.99 1.26
N SER A 98 -9.04 -1.72 0.33
CA SER A 98 -9.35 -2.60 -0.80
C SER A 98 -9.56 -1.75 -2.05
N LEU A 99 -8.90 -2.15 -3.13
CA LEU A 99 -9.04 -1.57 -4.45
C LEU A 99 -10.21 -2.22 -5.17
N PHE A 100 -10.95 -1.40 -5.91
CA PHE A 100 -12.06 -1.86 -6.73
C PHE A 100 -12.08 -1.10 -8.04
N LEU A 101 -11.80 -1.80 -9.13
CA LEU A 101 -11.96 -1.26 -10.48
C LEU A 101 -13.44 -1.31 -10.87
N HIS A 102 -14.09 -0.15 -10.86
CA HIS A 102 -15.50 -0.05 -11.18
C HIS A 102 -15.72 -0.19 -12.71
N PRO A 103 -16.82 -0.81 -13.17
CA PRO A 103 -17.08 -1.04 -14.61
C PRO A 103 -17.15 0.22 -15.49
N ASN A 104 -17.28 1.41 -14.90
CA ASN A 104 -17.25 2.69 -15.62
C ASN A 104 -15.82 3.25 -15.83
N GLY A 105 -14.78 2.52 -15.41
CA GLY A 105 -13.38 2.93 -15.51
C GLY A 105 -12.85 3.73 -14.32
N GLU A 106 -13.66 3.98 -13.29
CA GLU A 106 -13.17 4.55 -12.03
C GLU A 106 -12.44 3.50 -11.19
N LEU A 107 -11.33 3.90 -10.58
CA LEU A 107 -10.67 3.09 -9.55
C LEU A 107 -11.07 3.61 -8.17
N TRP A 108 -11.56 2.73 -7.31
CA TRP A 108 -11.92 3.07 -5.94
C TRP A 108 -10.88 2.46 -4.99
N VAL A 109 -10.55 3.20 -3.94
CA VAL A 109 -10.00 2.61 -2.71
C VAL A 109 -11.06 2.78 -1.63
N VAL A 110 -11.49 1.66 -1.07
CA VAL A 110 -12.42 1.59 0.05
C VAL A 110 -11.64 1.15 1.26
N TYR A 111 -11.82 1.81 2.40
CA TYR A 111 -11.07 1.49 3.60
C TYR A 111 -11.90 1.80 4.85
N THR A 112 -11.55 1.12 5.94
CA THR A 112 -12.13 1.38 7.26
C THR A 112 -11.33 2.45 7.99
N ALA A 113 -11.97 3.18 8.90
CA ALA A 113 -11.29 4.19 9.70
C ALA A 113 -11.92 4.28 11.08
N GLN A 114 -11.20 3.78 12.08
CA GLN A 114 -11.57 3.95 13.48
C GLN A 114 -11.10 5.30 13.99
N ARG A 115 -11.70 5.83 15.06
CA ARG A 115 -11.16 7.01 15.74
C ARG A 115 -9.72 6.73 16.15
N ALA A 116 -8.83 7.68 15.92
CA ALA A 116 -7.45 7.56 16.39
C ALA A 116 -7.43 7.44 17.92
N ARG A 117 -6.51 6.63 18.44
CA ARG A 117 -6.18 6.63 19.88
C ARG A 117 -5.68 8.02 20.28
N THR A 118 -6.17 8.51 21.41
CA THR A 118 -5.58 9.62 22.17
C THR A 118 -4.62 9.03 23.20
N GLY A 119 -3.84 9.89 23.88
CA GLY A 119 -2.94 9.44 24.94
C GLY A 119 -3.65 8.88 26.18
N ASP A 120 -4.99 8.92 26.23
CA ASP A 120 -5.77 8.45 27.37
C ASP A 120 -6.18 6.97 27.25
N GLU A 121 -6.17 6.39 26.04
CA GLU A 121 -6.48 4.98 25.85
C GLU A 121 -5.24 4.07 25.96
N SER A 122 -5.44 2.86 26.50
CA SER A 122 -4.40 1.83 26.48
C SER A 122 -4.05 1.45 25.04
N PRO A 123 -2.76 1.23 24.70
CA PRO A 123 -2.37 0.70 23.39
C PRO A 123 -3.07 -0.62 23.03
N GLU A 124 -3.41 -1.43 24.02
CA GLU A 124 -4.07 -2.73 23.79
C GLU A 124 -5.58 -2.59 23.49
N PHE A 125 -6.16 -1.41 23.74
CA PHE A 125 -7.58 -1.18 23.54
C PHE A 125 -7.86 -0.71 22.10
N ASN A 126 -8.49 -1.59 21.32
CA ASN A 126 -8.89 -1.24 19.96
C ASN A 126 -10.17 -0.37 19.97
N LEU A 127 -10.22 0.60 19.06
CA LEU A 127 -11.37 1.47 18.85
C LEU A 127 -12.17 1.08 17.61
N GLN A 128 -12.04 -0.17 17.15
CA GLN A 128 -12.59 -0.62 15.87
C GLN A 128 -14.12 -0.52 15.82
N TYR A 129 -14.80 -0.55 16.98
CA TYR A 129 -16.25 -0.32 17.09
C TYR A 129 -16.69 1.09 16.66
N THR A 130 -15.75 2.05 16.55
CA THR A 130 -16.00 3.41 16.04
C THR A 130 -15.83 3.53 14.52
N SER A 131 -15.48 2.43 13.86
CA SER A 131 -15.09 2.42 12.45
C SER A 131 -16.17 2.97 11.54
N LYS A 132 -15.72 3.79 10.60
CA LYS A 132 -16.49 4.21 9.43
C LYS A 132 -15.87 3.61 8.19
N ILE A 133 -16.67 3.42 7.16
CA ILE A 133 -16.18 3.04 5.83
C ILE A 133 -16.08 4.32 5.01
N TYR A 134 -14.91 4.54 4.42
CA TYR A 134 -14.67 5.64 3.51
C TYR A 134 -14.26 5.13 2.14
N ARG A 135 -14.45 5.99 1.15
CA ARG A 135 -13.97 5.74 -0.21
C ARG A 135 -13.29 6.95 -0.81
N LYS A 136 -12.20 6.73 -1.53
CA LYS A 136 -11.63 7.69 -2.50
C LYS A 136 -11.74 7.11 -3.91
N VAL A 137 -11.87 8.00 -4.89
CA VAL A 137 -12.06 7.63 -6.30
C VAL A 137 -10.97 8.30 -7.12
N SER A 138 -10.28 7.50 -7.92
CA SER A 138 -9.40 7.94 -8.99
C SER A 138 -10.10 7.79 -10.34
N ARG A 139 -9.82 8.73 -11.25
CA ARG A 139 -10.30 8.75 -12.65
C ARG A 139 -9.14 8.68 -13.66
N ASP A 140 -7.95 8.45 -13.15
CA ASP A 140 -6.67 8.47 -13.87
C ASP A 140 -5.81 7.29 -13.40
N ASN A 141 -6.43 6.11 -13.27
CA ASN A 141 -5.75 4.85 -12.96
C ASN A 141 -4.93 4.85 -11.66
N GLY A 142 -5.29 5.67 -10.67
CA GLY A 142 -4.60 5.76 -9.38
C GLY A 142 -3.54 6.85 -9.29
N GLU A 143 -3.32 7.66 -10.34
CA GLU A 143 -2.38 8.78 -10.29
C GLU A 143 -2.83 9.86 -9.30
N THR A 144 -4.12 10.20 -9.29
CA THR A 144 -4.70 11.13 -8.32
C THR A 144 -5.96 10.58 -7.68
N TRP A 145 -6.19 10.99 -6.44
CA TRP A 145 -7.33 10.54 -5.64
C TRP A 145 -8.22 11.71 -5.24
N GLY A 146 -9.52 11.59 -5.55
CA GLY A 146 -10.52 12.55 -5.14
C GLY A 146 -10.69 12.65 -3.62
N ARG A 147 -11.54 13.58 -3.18
CA ARG A 147 -11.88 13.73 -1.76
C ARG A 147 -12.47 12.44 -1.19
N ARG A 148 -12.16 12.20 0.08
CA ARG A 148 -12.81 11.15 0.88
C ARG A 148 -14.32 11.36 0.89
N ARG A 149 -15.07 10.28 0.68
CA ARG A 149 -16.53 10.23 0.75
C ARG A 149 -16.98 9.15 1.72
#